data_AF-A0A7C6Y0Q1-F1
#
_entry.id   AF-A0A7C6Y0Q1-F1
#
_cell.length_a   1.000
_cell.length_b   1.000
_cell.length_c   1.000
_cell.angle_alpha   90.00
_cell.angle_beta   90.00
_cell.angle_gamma   90.00
#
_symmetry.space_group_name_H-M   'P 1'
#
loop_
_entity.id
_entity.type
_entity.pdbx_description
1 polymer ?
#
loop_
_entity_poly.entity_id
_entity_poly.type
_entity_poly.pdbx_seq_one_letter_code
_entity_poly.pdbx_strand_id
1 'polypeptide(L)' 'MTAKDAAILGIETSCDDTSVAVVKNGKTILANLVSSQV' A
#
# COMPACT_ATOMS: atom_id res chain seq x y z
N MET A 1 -10.38 24.37 7.90
CA MET A 1 -10.71 22.95 7.63
C MET A 1 -9.43 22.15 7.74
N THR A 2 -9.26 21.33 8.78
CA THR A 2 -8.09 20.43 8.87
C THR A 2 -8.28 19.32 7.84
N ALA A 3 -7.30 19.11 6.96
CA ALA A 3 -7.35 18.03 5.98
C ALA A 3 -7.53 16.69 6.73
N LYS A 4 -8.56 15.94 6.36
CA LYS A 4 -8.86 14.65 6.98
C LYS A 4 -7.81 13.64 6.52
N ASP A 5 -7.22 12.92 7.47
CA ASP A 5 -6.26 11.87 7.15
C ASP A 5 -6.92 10.80 6.27
N ALA A 6 -6.27 10.46 5.17
CA ALA A 6 -6.70 9.43 4.23
C ALA A 6 -5.77 8.21 4.32
N ALA A 7 -6.36 7.02 4.39
CA ALA A 7 -5.66 5.75 4.21
C ALA A 7 -5.92 5.23 2.79
N ILE A 8 -4.84 4.90 2.08
CA ILE A 8 -4.86 4.42 0.70
C ILE A 8 -4.44 2.95 0.72
N LEU A 9 -5.25 2.07 0.12
CA LEU A 9 -4.90 0.66 -0.10
C LEU A 9 -4.35 0.51 -1.52
N GLY A 10 -3.08 0.16 -1.63
CA GLY A 10 -2.43 -0.22 -2.89
C GLY A 10 -2.38 -1.73 -3.04
N ILE A 11 -2.69 -2.22 -4.25
CA ILE A 11 -2.58 -3.62 -4.66
C ILE A 11 -1.78 -3.66 -5.95
N GLU A 12 -0.79 -4.53 -6.02
CA GLU A 12 0.07 -4.69 -7.20
C GLU A 12 0.22 -6.18 -7.55
N THR A 13 -0.09 -6.52 -8.81
CA THR A 13 -0.17 -7.90 -9.31
C THR A 13 0.28 -8.05 -10.77
N SER A 14 1.08 -7.12 -11.29
CA SER A 14 1.44 -7.10 -12.72
C SER A 14 2.64 -8.00 -13.10
N CYS A 15 3.46 -8.41 -12.13
CA CYS A 15 4.68 -9.20 -12.35
C CYS A 15 4.67 -10.51 -11.52
N ASP A 16 5.85 -11.02 -11.17
CA ASP A 16 6.05 -12.28 -10.41
C ASP A 16 5.65 -12.17 -8.93
N ASP A 17 5.59 -10.95 -8.40
CA ASP A 17 5.18 -10.68 -7.02
C ASP A 17 3.72 -10.24 -6.93
N THR A 18 3.05 -10.67 -5.86
CA THR A 18 1.76 -10.12 -5.41
C THR A 18 1.99 -9.30 -4.16
N SER A 19 1.56 -8.03 -4.14
CA SER A 19 1.78 -7.17 -2.97
C SER A 19 0.59 -6.29 -2.60
N VAL A 20 0.56 -5.90 -1.32
CA VAL A 20 -0.45 -5.02 -0.73
C VAL A 20 0.20 -4.05 0.25
N ALA A 21 -0.22 -2.78 0.21
CA ALA A 21 0.26 -1.76 1.14
C ALA A 21 -0.86 -0.81 1.58
N VAL A 22 -0.77 -0.34 2.83
CA VAL A 22 -1.62 0.74 3.35
C VAL A 22 -0.77 1.98 3.56
N VAL A 23 -1.13 3.08 2.91
CA VAL A 23 -0.37 4.35 2.96
C VAL A 23 -1.24 5.48 3.49
N LYS A 24 -0.76 6.18 4.52
CA LYS A 24 -1.38 7.40 5.04
C LYS A 24 -0.96 8.61 4.22
N ASN A 25 -1.94 9.34 3.68
CA ASN A 25 -1.76 10.58 2.92
C ASN A 25 -0.72 10.49 1.79
N GLY A 26 -0.51 9.29 1.21
CA GLY A 26 0.49 9.04 0.17
C GLY A 26 1.95 9.18 0.61
N LYS A 27 2.23 9.35 1.90
CA LYS A 27 3.58 9.68 2.42
C LYS A 27 4.12 8.67 3.44
N THR A 28 3.23 8.05 4.22
CA THR A 28 3.65 7.16 5.31
C THR A 28 3.09 5.77 5.08
N ILE A 29 3.96 4.77 4.96
CA ILE A 29 3.56 3.37 4.88
C ILE A 29 3.17 2.92 6.29
N LEU A 30 1.94 2.43 6.45
CA LEU A 30 1.44 1.86 7.70
C LEU A 30 1.60 0.33 7.73
N ALA A 31 1.44 -0.32 6.58
CA ALA A 31 1.63 -1.75 6.41
C ALA A 31 2.09 -2.02 4.97
N ASN A 32 2.90 -3.06 4.80
CA ASN A 32 3.35 -3.55 3.51
C ASN A 32 3.60 -5.05 3.60
N LEU A 33 3.09 -5.81 2.63
CA LEU A 33 3.36 -7.23 2.47
C LEU A 33 3.62 -7.53 1.00
N VAL A 34 4.69 -8.28 0.74
CA VAL A 34 5.04 -8.79 -0.58
C VAL A 34 5.04 -10.31 -0.49
N SER A 35 4.29 -10.95 -1.38
CA SER A 35 4.29 -12.39 -1.58
C SER A 35 4.96 -12.68 -2.91
N SER A 36 6.18 -13.20 -2.85
CA SER A 36 6.93 -13.61 -4.04
C SER A 36 6.56 -15.04 -4.42
N GLN A 37 6.33 -15.28 -5.71
CA GLN A 37 6.20 -16.63 -6.25
C GLN A 37 7.61 -17.14 -6.56
N VAL A 38 8.23 -17.82 -5.58
CA VAL A 38 9.45 -18.63 -5.82
C VAL A 38 9.13 -19.85 -6.67
#